data_AF-A0A946DX54-F1
#
_entry.id   AF-A0A946DX54-F1
#
_cell.length_a   1.000
_cell.length_b   1.000
_cell.length_c   1.000
_cell.angle_alpha   90.00
_cell.angle_beta   90.00
_cell.angle_gamma   90.00
#
_symmetry.space_group_name_H-M   'P 1'
#
loop_
_entity.id
_entity.type
_entity.pdbx_description
1 polymer ?
#
loop_
_entity_poly.entity_id
_entity_poly.type
_entity_poly.pdbx_seq_one_letter_code
_entity_poly.pdbx_strand_id
1 'polypeptide(L)'
;MDPTFANRRNLFVIFRWLLVATQSATILTTWPLWNVRTSPPMLPVWNGPPISFGLLLLASLAVILFRPRLGIILHSAMLLAAMSLDQMRLQPEFISQAILLWGTLPSRTARLICRAHLIALWFFAGFHKLLCPGFYSGDAHWLVTSFFPGASPALSTFVGLVIAVSEISLAVMALLPTMRAYAVRLAYALHLGIVCILIFGLQWDEAVWAWNLALAVAGQVMIGSWKGELKLDFRRLKLVSRGAVAFILIGPFAYYPGLLDTYLCHVLYSNHAPVAWIRHADGQAEFVDTRPQLKVPVPQIHRLYEAHFQAIAEPGDRLEIFDPRVWYRWRRIDQRVITYESVSKHPARAAN
;
A
#
# COMPACT_ATOMS: atom_id res chain seq x y z
N MET A 1 -4.83 -30.16 -28.07
CA MET A 1 -4.36 -29.02 -27.24
C MET A 1 -3.49 -29.58 -26.13
N ASP A 2 -2.34 -28.97 -25.87
CA ASP A 2 -1.48 -29.37 -24.74
C ASP A 2 -2.24 -29.18 -23.41
N PRO A 3 -2.46 -30.25 -22.62
CA PRO A 3 -3.18 -30.17 -21.34
C PRO A 3 -2.57 -29.15 -20.35
N THR A 4 -1.29 -28.81 -20.51
CA THR A 4 -0.64 -27.77 -19.70
C THR A 4 -1.18 -26.35 -19.97
N PHE A 5 -1.69 -26.09 -21.17
CA PHE A 5 -2.23 -24.78 -21.56
C PHE A 5 -3.60 -24.53 -20.93
N ALA A 6 -4.48 -25.53 -20.93
CA ALA A 6 -5.80 -25.44 -20.30
C ALA A 6 -5.69 -25.18 -18.79
N ASN A 7 -4.78 -25.90 -18.12
CA ASN A 7 -4.53 -25.73 -16.69
C ASN A 7 -4.05 -24.31 -16.34
N ARG A 8 -3.19 -23.71 -17.17
CA ARG A 8 -2.74 -22.32 -16.94
C ARG A 8 -3.87 -21.31 -17.11
N ARG A 9 -4.74 -21.48 -18.10
CA ARG A 9 -5.88 -20.57 -18.29
C ARG A 9 -6.80 -20.59 -17.07
N ASN A 10 -7.10 -21.78 -16.54
CA ASN A 10 -7.95 -21.94 -15.36
C ASN A 10 -7.33 -21.27 -14.12
N LEU A 11 -6.01 -21.38 -13.93
CA LEU A 11 -5.31 -20.74 -12.82
C LEU A 11 -5.49 -19.22 -12.78
N PHE A 12 -5.37 -18.53 -13.91
CA PHE A 12 -5.57 -17.07 -13.97
C PHE A 12 -7.03 -16.66 -13.76
N VAL A 13 -7.99 -17.51 -14.16
CA VAL A 13 -9.41 -17.27 -13.88
C VAL A 13 -9.67 -17.40 -12.38
N ILE A 14 -9.29 -18.52 -11.76
CA ILE A 14 -9.43 -18.75 -10.31
C ILE A 14 -8.79 -17.61 -9.52
N PHE A 15 -7.59 -17.19 -9.90
CA PHE A 15 -6.92 -16.08 -9.25
C PHE A 15 -7.67 -14.75 -9.39
N ARG A 16 -8.34 -14.50 -10.53
CA ARG A 16 -9.21 -13.33 -10.68
C ARG A 16 -10.40 -13.37 -9.73
N TRP A 17 -11.03 -14.54 -9.57
CA TRP A 17 -12.13 -14.71 -8.61
C TRP A 17 -11.65 -14.44 -7.18
N LEU A 18 -10.48 -14.96 -6.81
CA LEU A 18 -9.86 -14.66 -5.52
C LEU A 18 -9.65 -13.16 -5.34
N LEU A 19 -9.03 -12.47 -6.32
CA LEU A 19 -8.81 -11.02 -6.25
C LEU A 19 -10.10 -10.22 -6.12
N VAL A 20 -11.16 -10.60 -6.84
CA VAL A 20 -12.48 -9.97 -6.71
C VAL A 20 -13.03 -10.18 -5.30
N ALA A 21 -12.93 -11.39 -4.76
CA ALA A 21 -13.40 -11.70 -3.41
C ALA A 21 -12.59 -10.94 -2.34
N THR A 22 -11.27 -10.93 -2.44
CA THR A 22 -10.40 -10.25 -1.46
C THR A 22 -10.52 -8.75 -1.53
N GLN A 23 -10.64 -8.15 -2.72
CA GLN A 23 -10.87 -6.71 -2.87
C GLN A 23 -12.25 -6.32 -2.32
N SER A 24 -13.28 -7.15 -2.56
CA SER A 24 -14.61 -6.93 -1.99
C SER A 24 -14.58 -7.00 -0.47
N ALA A 25 -13.90 -8.01 0.10
CA ALA A 25 -13.73 -8.15 1.54
C ALA A 25 -13.03 -6.93 2.13
N THR A 26 -11.91 -6.47 1.54
CA THR A 26 -11.23 -5.26 2.00
C THR A 26 -12.13 -4.02 1.94
N ILE A 27 -12.89 -3.82 0.85
CA ILE A 27 -13.84 -2.70 0.74
C ILE A 27 -14.91 -2.76 1.85
N LEU A 28 -15.44 -3.95 2.13
CA LEU A 28 -16.43 -4.15 3.18
C LEU A 28 -15.86 -3.91 4.59
N THR A 29 -14.64 -4.40 4.87
CA THR A 29 -13.94 -4.13 6.13
C THR A 29 -13.67 -2.65 6.32
N THR A 30 -13.34 -1.94 5.24
CA THR A 30 -13.06 -0.49 5.24
C THR A 30 -14.29 0.33 4.83
N TRP A 31 -15.51 -0.16 5.03
CA TRP A 31 -16.74 0.48 4.54
C TRP A 31 -16.84 2.00 4.81
N PRO A 32 -16.52 2.51 6.02
CA PRO A 32 -16.56 3.95 6.29
C PRO A 32 -15.66 4.79 5.38
N LEU A 33 -14.51 4.26 4.94
CA LEU A 33 -13.57 4.92 4.01
C LEU A 33 -14.23 5.27 2.67
N TRP A 34 -15.19 4.45 2.24
CA TRP A 34 -15.81 4.55 0.92
C TRP A 34 -17.08 5.39 0.89
N ASN A 35 -17.52 5.91 2.04
CA ASN A 35 -18.68 6.78 2.15
C ASN A 35 -18.29 8.25 2.21
N VAL A 36 -19.25 9.12 1.92
CA VAL A 36 -19.17 10.54 2.29
C VAL A 36 -19.16 10.63 3.81
N ARG A 37 -18.23 11.42 4.36
CA ARG A 37 -18.04 11.56 5.80
C ARG A 37 -17.50 12.94 6.15
N THR A 38 -17.72 13.36 7.39
CA THR A 38 -17.20 14.61 7.97
C THR A 38 -16.02 14.35 8.91
N SER A 39 -15.97 13.19 9.56
CA SER A 39 -14.87 12.81 10.47
C SER A 39 -14.48 11.34 10.25
N PRO A 40 -13.18 11.04 10.03
CA PRO A 40 -12.12 11.97 9.62
C PRO A 40 -12.50 12.71 8.34
N PRO A 41 -12.06 13.98 8.13
CA PRO A 41 -12.42 14.76 6.95
C PRO A 41 -11.96 14.07 5.65
N MET A 42 -12.71 14.29 4.57
CA MET A 42 -12.28 13.90 3.23
C MET A 42 -11.16 14.85 2.78
N LEU A 43 -10.11 14.30 2.15
CA LEU A 43 -8.94 15.07 1.70
C LEU A 43 -8.85 15.09 0.17
N PRO A 44 -9.72 15.83 -0.53
CA PRO A 44 -9.77 15.82 -1.99
C PRO A 44 -8.50 16.43 -2.62
N VAL A 45 -8.16 15.96 -3.82
CA VAL A 45 -7.20 16.65 -4.71
C VAL A 45 -7.84 17.90 -5.33
N TRP A 46 -9.15 17.84 -5.60
CA TRP A 46 -9.94 18.90 -6.23
C TRP A 46 -11.36 18.95 -5.66
N ASN A 47 -11.98 20.13 -5.66
CA ASN A 47 -13.28 20.39 -5.03
C ASN A 47 -14.47 19.82 -5.84
N GLY A 48 -14.54 18.50 -5.97
CA GLY A 48 -15.64 17.79 -6.62
C GLY A 48 -16.81 17.48 -5.69
N PRO A 49 -17.95 17.02 -6.23
CA PRO A 49 -19.07 16.58 -5.42
C PRO A 49 -18.66 15.36 -4.57
N PRO A 50 -19.05 15.30 -3.29
CA PRO A 50 -18.77 14.15 -2.45
C PRO A 50 -19.61 12.96 -2.94
N ILE A 51 -18.95 11.83 -3.20
CA ILE A 51 -19.58 10.61 -3.70
C ILE A 51 -19.18 9.44 -2.79
N SER A 52 -20.18 8.63 -2.42
CA SER A 52 -19.97 7.32 -1.78
C SER A 52 -19.66 6.27 -2.86
N PHE A 53 -18.44 5.74 -2.83
CA PHE A 53 -17.94 4.81 -3.85
C PHE A 53 -18.11 3.33 -3.47
N GLY A 54 -18.48 2.99 -2.23
CA GLY A 54 -18.50 1.60 -1.76
C GLY A 54 -19.28 0.65 -2.67
N LEU A 55 -20.57 0.96 -2.90
CA LEU A 55 -21.42 0.16 -3.80
C LEU A 55 -20.95 0.20 -5.26
N LEU A 56 -20.46 1.34 -5.74
CA LEU A 56 -19.96 1.48 -7.11
C LEU A 56 -18.74 0.57 -7.35
N LEU A 57 -17.81 0.55 -6.40
CA LEU A 57 -16.64 -0.32 -6.45
C LEU A 57 -17.04 -1.80 -6.39
N LEU A 58 -17.94 -2.20 -5.49
CA LEU A 58 -18.45 -3.58 -5.43
C LEU A 58 -19.17 -3.99 -6.72
N ALA A 59 -20.00 -3.11 -7.29
CA ALA A 59 -20.66 -3.37 -8.57
C ALA A 59 -19.64 -3.53 -9.70
N SER A 60 -18.61 -2.68 -9.77
CA SER A 60 -17.55 -2.80 -10.77
C SER A 60 -16.76 -4.11 -10.64
N LEU A 61 -16.55 -4.62 -9.42
CA LEU A 61 -15.96 -5.93 -9.15
C LEU A 61 -16.85 -7.08 -9.62
N ALA A 62 -18.18 -6.99 -9.42
CA ALA A 62 -19.11 -7.97 -9.96
C ALA A 62 -19.05 -8.03 -11.51
N VAL A 63 -18.92 -6.88 -12.18
CA VAL A 63 -18.74 -6.82 -13.65
C VAL A 63 -17.48 -7.56 -14.10
N ILE A 64 -16.40 -7.59 -13.31
CA ILE A 64 -15.16 -8.33 -13.64
C ILE A 64 -15.42 -9.82 -13.81
N LEU A 65 -16.37 -10.40 -13.08
CA LEU A 65 -16.68 -11.83 -13.13
C LEU A 65 -17.28 -12.24 -14.49
N PHE A 66 -18.10 -11.36 -15.08
CA PHE A 66 -18.80 -11.63 -16.35
C PHE A 66 -18.09 -11.02 -17.56
N ARG A 67 -17.50 -9.84 -17.40
CA ARG A 67 -16.84 -9.05 -18.46
C ARG A 67 -15.48 -8.54 -17.95
N PRO A 68 -14.46 -9.42 -17.79
CA PRO A 68 -13.21 -9.09 -17.08
C PRO A 68 -12.54 -7.81 -17.55
N ARG A 69 -12.40 -7.61 -18.87
CA ARG A 69 -11.73 -6.43 -19.41
C ARG A 69 -12.49 -5.14 -19.10
N LEU A 70 -13.81 -5.14 -19.30
CA LEU A 70 -14.66 -3.97 -19.03
C LEU A 70 -14.70 -3.68 -17.53
N GLY A 71 -14.93 -4.70 -16.71
CA GLY A 71 -15.00 -4.56 -15.25
C GLY A 71 -13.69 -4.02 -14.67
N ILE A 72 -12.52 -4.48 -15.15
CA ILE A 72 -11.23 -4.01 -14.66
C ILE A 72 -11.01 -2.54 -15.04
N ILE A 73 -11.38 -2.12 -16.25
CA ILE A 73 -11.32 -0.72 -16.68
C ILE A 73 -12.23 0.14 -15.79
N LEU A 74 -13.49 -0.28 -15.62
CA LEU A 74 -14.47 0.42 -14.80
C LEU A 74 -14.01 0.54 -13.35
N HIS A 75 -13.55 -0.56 -12.75
CA HIS A 75 -13.05 -0.60 -11.38
C HIS A 75 -11.84 0.33 -11.21
N SER A 76 -10.88 0.28 -12.13
CA SER A 76 -9.70 1.14 -12.09
C SER A 76 -10.08 2.62 -12.18
N ALA A 77 -11.00 2.98 -13.08
CA ALA A 77 -11.48 4.35 -13.22
C ALA A 77 -12.23 4.83 -11.97
N MET A 78 -13.10 4.00 -11.40
CA MET A 78 -13.81 4.31 -10.15
C MET A 78 -12.86 4.45 -8.97
N LEU A 79 -11.85 3.59 -8.85
CA LEU A 79 -10.86 3.66 -7.79
C LEU A 79 -10.02 4.94 -7.88
N LEU A 80 -9.56 5.31 -9.08
CA LEU A 80 -8.84 6.57 -9.32
C LEU A 80 -9.71 7.79 -9.01
N ALA A 81 -10.97 7.78 -9.44
CA ALA A 81 -11.92 8.85 -9.12
C ALA A 81 -12.13 8.96 -7.60
N ALA A 82 -12.31 7.82 -6.92
CA ALA A 82 -12.49 7.76 -5.48
C ALA A 82 -11.27 8.34 -4.73
N MET A 83 -10.06 7.98 -5.13
CA MET A 83 -8.79 8.52 -4.58
C MET A 83 -8.61 10.01 -4.86
N SER A 84 -9.06 10.49 -6.02
CA SER A 84 -8.96 11.93 -6.35
C SER A 84 -9.91 12.79 -5.53
N LEU A 85 -11.09 12.26 -5.17
CA LEU A 85 -12.08 12.96 -4.34
C LEU A 85 -11.79 12.81 -2.84
N ASP A 86 -10.95 11.84 -2.46
CA ASP A 86 -10.52 11.65 -1.09
C ASP A 86 -9.23 10.84 -1.05
N GLN A 87 -8.11 11.52 -0.78
CA GLN A 87 -6.79 10.92 -0.79
C GLN A 87 -6.56 9.94 0.36
N MET A 88 -7.42 9.93 1.39
CA MET A 88 -7.44 8.89 2.41
C MET A 88 -7.64 7.49 1.82
N ARG A 89 -8.26 7.39 0.63
CA ARG A 89 -8.49 6.13 -0.09
C ARG A 89 -7.26 5.61 -0.85
N LEU A 90 -6.17 6.37 -0.88
CA LEU A 90 -4.91 5.96 -1.50
C LEU A 90 -4.19 4.93 -0.65
N GLN A 91 -4.75 3.72 -0.47
CA GLN A 91 -4.15 2.66 0.34
C GLN A 91 -3.51 1.58 -0.53
N PRO A 92 -2.38 0.98 -0.10
CA PRO A 92 -1.57 0.11 -0.94
C PRO A 92 -2.31 -1.17 -1.35
N GLU A 93 -3.17 -1.71 -0.50
CA GLU A 93 -3.91 -2.94 -0.74
C GLU A 93 -4.88 -2.81 -1.92
N PHE A 94 -5.60 -1.68 -2.04
CA PHE A 94 -6.53 -1.49 -3.16
C PHE A 94 -5.80 -1.32 -4.49
N ILE A 95 -4.71 -0.55 -4.49
CA ILE A 95 -3.88 -0.29 -5.67
C ILE A 95 -3.22 -1.58 -6.14
N SER A 96 -2.63 -2.32 -5.20
CA SER A 96 -1.95 -3.59 -5.47
C SER A 96 -2.90 -4.62 -6.08
N GLN A 97 -4.10 -4.80 -5.51
CA GLN A 97 -5.10 -5.71 -6.07
C GLN A 97 -5.62 -5.27 -7.43
N ALA A 98 -5.82 -3.95 -7.66
CA ALA A 98 -6.19 -3.43 -8.99
C ALA A 98 -5.12 -3.74 -10.04
N ILE A 99 -3.83 -3.56 -9.71
CA ILE A 99 -2.73 -3.95 -10.59
C ILE A 99 -2.76 -5.45 -10.86
N LEU A 100 -2.92 -6.30 -9.83
CA LEU A 100 -2.97 -7.75 -9.98
C LEU A 100 -4.15 -8.21 -10.85
N LEU A 101 -5.31 -7.56 -10.75
CA LEU A 101 -6.49 -7.81 -11.58
C LEU A 101 -6.16 -7.62 -13.06
N TRP A 102 -5.46 -6.53 -13.43
CA TRP A 102 -4.97 -6.33 -14.80
C TRP A 102 -4.08 -7.49 -15.28
N GLY A 103 -3.24 -8.04 -14.40
CA GLY A 103 -2.38 -9.18 -14.69
C GLY A 103 -3.12 -10.46 -15.04
N THR A 104 -4.39 -10.58 -14.61
CA THR A 104 -5.22 -11.74 -14.94
C THR A 104 -5.69 -11.76 -16.40
N LEU A 105 -5.53 -10.66 -17.14
CA LEU A 105 -5.88 -10.59 -18.55
C LEU A 105 -4.88 -11.38 -19.42
N PRO A 106 -5.27 -11.82 -20.62
CA PRO A 106 -4.37 -12.47 -21.58
C PRO A 106 -3.44 -11.44 -22.29
N SER A 107 -2.84 -10.52 -21.53
CA SER A 107 -1.93 -9.50 -22.03
C SER A 107 -0.53 -9.70 -21.46
N ARG A 108 0.48 -9.87 -22.33
CA ARG A 108 1.89 -9.98 -21.92
C ARG A 108 2.35 -8.72 -21.18
N THR A 109 1.94 -7.55 -21.67
CA THR A 109 2.25 -6.25 -21.06
C THR A 109 1.67 -6.14 -19.66
N ALA A 110 0.38 -6.43 -19.48
CA ALA A 110 -0.26 -6.34 -18.18
C ALA A 110 0.40 -7.29 -17.17
N ARG A 111 0.65 -8.54 -17.57
CA ARG A 111 1.36 -9.52 -16.72
C ARG A 111 2.75 -9.06 -16.33
N LEU A 112 3.49 -8.43 -17.25
CA LEU A 112 4.82 -7.92 -16.95
C LEU A 112 4.77 -6.75 -15.95
N ILE A 113 3.79 -5.84 -16.10
CA ILE A 113 3.53 -4.77 -15.14
C ILE A 113 3.24 -5.36 -13.75
N CYS A 114 2.40 -6.38 -13.64
CA CYS A 114 2.08 -7.02 -12.36
C CYS A 114 3.28 -7.73 -11.74
N ARG A 115 4.13 -8.38 -12.55
CA ARG A 115 5.37 -9.00 -12.07
C ARG A 115 6.32 -7.94 -11.55
N ALA A 116 6.48 -6.84 -12.29
CA ALA A 116 7.29 -5.70 -11.86
C ALA A 116 6.77 -5.12 -10.54
N HIS A 117 5.45 -5.00 -10.39
CA HIS A 117 4.80 -4.59 -9.15
C HIS A 117 5.10 -5.52 -7.98
N LEU A 118 4.96 -6.84 -8.14
CA LEU A 118 5.30 -7.79 -7.06
C LEU A 118 6.79 -7.73 -6.68
N ILE A 119 7.67 -7.65 -7.68
CA ILE A 119 9.12 -7.53 -7.46
C ILE A 119 9.44 -6.24 -6.71
N ALA A 120 8.86 -5.10 -7.14
CA ALA A 120 9.04 -3.81 -6.49
C ALA A 120 8.49 -3.84 -5.05
N LEU A 121 7.29 -4.38 -4.87
CA LEU A 121 6.65 -4.51 -3.57
C LEU A 121 7.51 -5.28 -2.58
N TRP A 122 7.99 -6.47 -2.94
CA TRP A 122 8.83 -7.27 -2.06
C TRP A 122 10.20 -6.62 -1.83
N PHE A 123 10.83 -6.09 -2.88
CA PHE A 123 12.14 -5.46 -2.74
C PHE A 123 12.07 -4.23 -1.82
N PHE A 124 11.16 -3.30 -2.10
CA PHE A 124 11.08 -2.04 -1.37
C PHE A 124 10.50 -2.22 0.03
N ALA A 125 9.58 -3.16 0.26
CA ALA A 125 9.11 -3.47 1.62
C ALA A 125 10.28 -3.84 2.55
N GLY A 126 11.22 -4.67 2.08
CA GLY A 126 12.41 -5.06 2.85
C GLY A 126 13.49 -3.97 2.87
N PHE A 127 13.69 -3.28 1.74
CA PHE A 127 14.68 -2.21 1.65
C PHE A 127 14.39 -1.05 2.62
N HIS A 128 13.12 -0.62 2.72
CA HIS A 128 12.72 0.43 3.66
C HIS A 128 12.92 0.01 5.12
N LYS A 129 12.68 -1.26 5.45
CA LYS A 129 12.96 -1.83 6.79
C LYS A 129 14.45 -1.82 7.11
N LEU A 130 15.31 -2.22 6.15
CA LEU A 130 16.76 -2.20 6.35
C LEU A 130 17.30 -0.80 6.63
N LEU A 131 16.74 0.21 5.98
CA LEU A 131 17.21 1.59 6.09
C LEU A 131 16.65 2.36 7.29
N CYS A 132 15.67 1.81 8.00
CA CYS A 132 15.06 2.49 9.15
C CYS A 132 15.44 1.83 10.48
N PRO A 133 16.35 2.44 11.27
CA PRO A 133 16.64 1.95 12.61
C PRO A 133 15.39 1.81 13.50
N GLY A 134 14.40 2.69 13.32
CA GLY A 134 13.13 2.66 14.07
C GLY A 134 12.26 1.44 13.76
N PHE A 135 12.51 0.70 12.68
CA PHE A 135 11.86 -0.57 12.42
C PHE A 135 12.21 -1.61 13.51
N TYR A 136 13.49 -1.72 13.85
CA TYR A 136 13.99 -2.76 14.77
C TYR A 136 13.54 -2.52 16.22
N SER A 137 13.53 -1.26 16.66
CA SER A 137 13.09 -0.88 18.00
C SER A 137 11.59 -0.61 18.11
N GLY A 138 10.89 -0.46 16.98
CA GLY A 138 9.45 -0.22 16.91
C GLY A 138 8.71 -1.46 16.40
N ASP A 139 8.35 -1.49 15.11
CA ASP A 139 7.47 -2.53 14.53
C ASP A 139 7.97 -3.96 14.77
N ALA A 140 9.26 -4.25 14.59
CA ALA A 140 9.82 -5.58 14.82
C ALA A 140 9.82 -5.95 16.31
N HIS A 141 10.10 -4.98 17.19
CA HIS A 141 10.04 -5.18 18.62
C HIS A 141 8.61 -5.44 19.09
N TRP A 142 7.65 -4.62 18.66
CA TRP A 142 6.23 -4.80 18.93
C TRP A 142 5.74 -6.17 18.45
N LEU A 143 6.12 -6.57 17.23
CA LEU A 143 5.80 -7.88 16.68
C LEU A 143 6.27 -9.02 17.58
N VAL A 144 7.55 -9.01 17.98
CA VAL A 144 8.14 -10.09 18.79
C VAL A 144 7.58 -10.11 20.20
N THR A 145 7.47 -8.95 20.85
CA THR A 145 7.00 -8.84 22.23
C THR A 145 5.51 -9.14 22.39
N SER A 146 4.72 -9.01 21.33
CA SER A 146 3.31 -9.44 21.33
C SER A 146 3.15 -10.96 21.52
N PHE A 147 4.13 -11.76 21.10
CA PHE A 147 4.14 -13.22 21.34
C PHE A 147 5.00 -13.62 22.53
N PHE A 148 6.06 -12.86 22.80
CA PHE A 148 7.04 -13.14 23.83
C PHE A 148 7.30 -11.88 24.66
N PRO A 149 6.49 -11.56 25.67
CA PRO A 149 6.57 -10.29 26.42
C PRO A 149 7.93 -9.99 27.07
N GLY A 150 8.79 -11.00 27.27
CA GLY A 150 10.14 -10.85 27.79
C GLY A 150 11.26 -10.90 26.73
N ALA A 151 10.93 -10.81 25.44
CA ALA A 151 11.92 -10.89 24.37
C ALA A 151 12.96 -9.78 24.45
N SER A 152 14.23 -10.14 24.29
CA SER A 152 15.31 -9.17 24.31
C SER A 152 15.29 -8.27 23.05
N PRO A 153 15.84 -7.03 23.14
CA PRO A 153 16.02 -6.18 21.96
C PRO A 153 16.86 -6.84 20.85
N ALA A 154 17.82 -7.69 21.23
CA ALA A 154 18.63 -8.45 20.28
C ALA A 154 17.80 -9.44 19.46
N LEU A 155 16.86 -10.17 20.10
CA LEU A 155 15.94 -11.06 19.39
C LEU A 155 15.02 -10.28 18.43
N SER A 156 14.50 -9.15 18.89
CA SER A 156 13.66 -8.26 18.06
C SER A 156 14.40 -7.76 16.82
N THR A 157 15.67 -7.37 17.00
CA THR A 157 16.55 -6.92 15.90
C THR A 157 16.84 -8.05 14.93
N PHE A 158 17.15 -9.25 15.43
CA PHE A 158 17.38 -10.43 14.60
C PHE A 158 16.16 -10.79 13.77
N VAL A 159 14.96 -10.85 14.37
CA VAL A 159 13.71 -11.13 13.67
C VAL A 159 13.42 -10.06 12.62
N GLY A 160 13.60 -8.78 12.96
CA GLY A 160 13.45 -7.67 12.02
C GLY A 160 14.38 -7.82 10.80
N LEU A 161 15.66 -8.16 11.03
CA LEU A 161 16.62 -8.40 9.95
C LEU A 161 16.18 -9.57 9.06
N VAL A 162 15.73 -10.69 9.66
CA VAL A 162 15.24 -11.85 8.93
C VAL A 162 14.05 -11.48 8.04
N ILE A 163 13.09 -10.68 8.54
CA ILE A 163 11.93 -10.21 7.76
C ILE A 163 12.41 -9.38 6.56
N ALA A 164 13.22 -8.34 6.81
CA ALA A 164 13.68 -7.43 5.77
C ALA A 164 14.50 -8.14 4.67
N VAL A 165 15.42 -9.02 5.07
CA VAL A 165 16.23 -9.81 4.14
C VAL A 165 15.39 -10.83 3.37
N SER A 166 14.37 -11.44 4.00
CA SER A 166 13.47 -12.38 3.33
C SER A 166 12.65 -11.70 2.23
N GLU A 167 12.14 -10.49 2.46
CA GLU A 167 11.41 -9.69 1.47
C GLU A 167 12.30 -9.32 0.26
N ILE A 168 13.54 -8.87 0.49
CA ILE A 168 14.50 -8.59 -0.59
C ILE A 168 14.88 -9.86 -1.34
N SER A 169 15.17 -10.95 -0.61
CA SER A 169 15.55 -12.25 -1.18
C SER A 169 14.43 -12.79 -2.07
N LEU A 170 13.18 -12.61 -1.67
CA LEU A 170 12.02 -12.97 -2.46
C LEU A 170 12.00 -12.25 -3.82
N ALA A 171 12.24 -10.94 -3.84
CA ALA A 171 12.32 -10.17 -5.07
C ALA A 171 13.47 -10.61 -5.98
N VAL A 172 14.67 -10.84 -5.42
CA VAL A 172 15.84 -11.31 -6.16
C VAL A 172 15.60 -12.69 -6.75
N MET A 173 15.06 -13.63 -5.97
CA MET A 173 14.72 -14.98 -6.46
C MET A 173 13.65 -14.94 -7.55
N ALA A 174 12.70 -14.02 -7.50
CA ALA A 174 11.65 -13.87 -8.52
C ALA A 174 12.22 -13.45 -9.89
N LEU A 175 13.33 -12.70 -9.89
CA LEU A 175 14.03 -12.29 -11.11
C LEU A 175 14.77 -13.46 -11.79
N LEU A 176 15.35 -14.36 -10.98
CA LEU A 176 16.17 -15.48 -11.43
C LEU A 176 15.31 -16.68 -11.85
N PRO A 177 15.25 -17.08 -13.13
CA PRO A 177 14.35 -18.14 -13.60
C PRO A 177 14.49 -19.46 -12.83
N THR A 178 15.73 -19.83 -12.44
CA THR A 178 16.04 -21.05 -11.69
C THR A 178 15.56 -21.01 -10.24
N MET A 179 15.36 -19.82 -9.67
CA MET A 179 14.98 -19.63 -8.26
C MET A 179 13.50 -19.30 -8.05
N ARG A 180 12.72 -19.12 -9.12
CA ARG A 180 11.29 -18.74 -9.02
C ARG A 180 10.44 -19.70 -8.22
N ALA A 181 10.74 -21.00 -8.23
CA ALA A 181 10.03 -21.97 -7.42
C ALA A 181 10.22 -21.71 -5.91
N TYR A 182 11.42 -21.31 -5.49
CA TYR A 182 11.70 -20.91 -4.11
C TYR A 182 11.05 -19.58 -3.78
N ALA A 183 11.07 -18.61 -4.70
CA ALA A 183 10.34 -17.36 -4.56
C ALA A 183 8.84 -17.60 -4.29
N VAL A 184 8.19 -18.49 -5.05
CA VAL A 184 6.78 -18.84 -4.82
C VAL A 184 6.55 -19.38 -3.41
N ARG A 185 7.36 -20.35 -2.98
CA ARG A 185 7.22 -20.96 -1.64
C ARG A 185 7.43 -19.94 -0.54
N LEU A 186 8.45 -19.10 -0.67
CA LEU A 186 8.74 -18.04 0.29
C LEU A 186 7.62 -16.99 0.32
N ALA A 187 7.10 -16.55 -0.83
CA ALA A 187 5.95 -15.64 -0.89
C ALA A 187 4.73 -16.23 -0.20
N TYR A 188 4.42 -17.50 -0.45
CA TYR A 188 3.30 -18.19 0.18
C TYR A 188 3.47 -18.24 1.70
N ALA A 189 4.64 -18.68 2.18
CA ALA A 189 4.94 -18.77 3.61
C ALA A 189 4.93 -17.39 4.29
N LEU A 190 5.54 -16.38 3.67
CA LEU A 190 5.59 -15.01 4.19
C LEU A 190 4.19 -14.43 4.34
N HIS A 191 3.39 -14.43 3.28
CA HIS A 191 2.08 -13.78 3.30
C HIS A 191 1.06 -14.55 4.13
N LEU A 192 1.09 -15.89 4.14
CA LEU A 192 0.25 -16.67 5.05
C LEU A 192 0.68 -16.48 6.51
N GLY A 193 1.98 -16.42 6.78
CA GLY A 193 2.52 -16.10 8.10
C GLY A 193 2.06 -14.74 8.59
N ILE A 194 2.10 -13.71 7.73
CA ILE A 194 1.55 -12.37 8.04
C ILE A 194 0.07 -12.46 8.39
N VAL A 195 -0.77 -13.13 7.57
CA VAL A 195 -2.20 -13.29 7.87
C VAL A 195 -2.42 -13.99 9.21
N CYS A 196 -1.72 -15.09 9.47
CA CYS A 196 -1.85 -15.82 10.73
C CYS A 196 -1.46 -14.96 11.94
N ILE A 197 -0.36 -14.21 11.84
CA ILE A 197 0.09 -13.31 12.91
C ILE A 197 -0.92 -12.20 13.14
N LEU A 198 -1.42 -11.54 12.08
CA LEU A 198 -2.35 -10.44 12.20
C LEU A 198 -3.72 -10.88 12.76
N ILE A 199 -4.22 -12.05 12.37
CA ILE A 199 -5.53 -12.55 12.83
C ILE A 199 -5.44 -13.15 14.23
N PHE A 200 -4.50 -14.09 14.45
CA PHE A 200 -4.48 -14.92 15.66
C PHE A 200 -3.55 -14.37 16.74
N GLY A 201 -2.54 -13.58 16.37
CA GLY A 201 -1.58 -13.01 17.31
C GLY A 201 -1.95 -11.59 17.74
N LEU A 202 -2.14 -10.70 16.76
CA LEU A 202 -2.20 -9.26 17.01
C LEU A 202 -3.61 -8.67 16.96
N GLN A 203 -4.55 -9.34 16.27
CA GLN A 203 -5.90 -8.81 15.97
C GLN A 203 -5.84 -7.39 15.39
N TRP A 204 -4.90 -7.17 14.48
CA TRP A 204 -4.52 -5.83 14.02
C TRP A 204 -4.60 -5.68 12.50
N ASP A 205 -4.91 -4.45 12.06
CA ASP A 205 -4.94 -4.00 10.67
C ASP A 205 -5.77 -4.93 9.74
N GLU A 206 -7.07 -5.01 10.04
CA GLU A 206 -8.02 -5.87 9.32
C GLU A 206 -8.08 -5.57 7.81
N ALA A 207 -7.74 -4.36 7.39
CA ALA A 207 -7.76 -3.95 5.98
C ALA A 207 -6.80 -4.79 5.12
N VAL A 208 -5.66 -5.22 5.66
CA VAL A 208 -4.63 -5.92 4.87
C VAL A 208 -4.75 -7.44 4.89
N TRP A 209 -5.69 -8.02 5.64
CA TRP A 209 -5.82 -9.47 5.78
C TRP A 209 -6.13 -10.14 4.45
N ALA A 210 -7.20 -9.72 3.79
CA ALA A 210 -7.63 -10.28 2.51
C ALA A 210 -6.59 -10.03 1.41
N TRP A 211 -5.89 -8.90 1.47
CA TRP A 211 -4.83 -8.57 0.53
C TRP A 211 -3.63 -9.52 0.64
N ASN A 212 -3.17 -9.81 1.86
CA ASN A 212 -2.07 -10.77 2.05
C ASN A 212 -2.46 -12.18 1.59
N LEU A 213 -3.72 -12.60 1.79
CA LEU A 213 -4.21 -13.85 1.22
C LEU A 213 -4.09 -13.88 -0.31
N ALA A 214 -4.45 -12.79 -1.00
CA ALA A 214 -4.25 -12.68 -2.44
C ALA A 214 -2.77 -12.71 -2.84
N LEU A 215 -1.89 -12.03 -2.09
CA LEU A 215 -0.44 -12.02 -2.36
C LEU A 215 0.22 -13.39 -2.19
N ALA A 216 -0.24 -14.21 -1.23
CA ALA A 216 0.22 -15.58 -1.05
C ALA A 216 0.03 -16.43 -2.33
N VAL A 217 -1.08 -16.21 -3.04
CA VAL A 217 -1.38 -16.90 -4.32
C VAL A 217 -0.74 -16.19 -5.52
N ALA A 218 -0.58 -14.86 -5.45
CA ALA A 218 -0.04 -14.05 -6.55
C ALA A 218 1.35 -14.51 -7.01
N GLY A 219 2.21 -14.92 -6.07
CA GLY A 219 3.53 -15.48 -6.39
C GLY A 219 3.44 -16.67 -7.34
N GLN A 220 2.61 -17.66 -7.03
CA GLN A 220 2.44 -18.85 -7.88
C GLN A 220 1.90 -18.48 -9.27
N VAL A 221 0.90 -17.59 -9.32
CA VAL A 221 0.22 -17.24 -10.57
C VAL A 221 1.08 -16.36 -11.46
N MET A 222 1.72 -15.33 -10.92
CA MET A 222 2.47 -14.33 -11.70
C MET A 222 3.93 -14.72 -11.90
N ILE A 223 4.60 -15.22 -10.87
CA ILE A 223 6.03 -15.58 -10.90
C ILE A 223 6.22 -17.04 -11.28
N GLY A 224 5.50 -17.97 -10.66
CA GLY A 224 5.61 -19.41 -10.94
C GLY A 224 5.27 -19.77 -12.39
N SER A 225 4.31 -19.08 -12.99
CA SER A 225 3.94 -19.26 -14.41
C SER A 225 4.89 -18.57 -15.40
N TRP A 226 5.83 -17.75 -14.92
CA TRP A 226 6.73 -16.97 -15.77
C TRP A 226 7.89 -17.82 -16.27
N LYS A 227 7.96 -18.01 -17.60
CA LYS A 227 9.03 -18.75 -18.26
C LYS A 227 10.07 -17.87 -18.97
N GLY A 228 9.80 -16.58 -19.11
CA GLY A 228 10.69 -15.63 -19.78
C GLY A 228 11.68 -14.97 -18.83
N GLU A 229 12.50 -14.07 -19.36
CA GLU A 229 13.42 -13.23 -18.61
C GLU A 229 12.92 -11.78 -18.61
N LEU A 230 13.09 -11.07 -17.48
CA LEU A 230 12.68 -9.66 -17.34
C LEU A 230 13.24 -8.79 -18.47
N LYS A 231 14.54 -8.90 -18.72
CA LYS A 231 15.25 -8.10 -19.71
C LYS A 231 14.69 -8.29 -21.12
N LEU A 232 14.44 -9.55 -21.52
CA LEU A 232 13.90 -9.87 -22.84
C LEU A 232 12.44 -9.45 -22.98
N ASP A 233 11.61 -9.72 -21.97
CA ASP A 233 10.20 -9.33 -21.99
C ASP A 233 10.05 -7.78 -21.97
N PHE A 234 10.89 -7.07 -21.22
CA PHE A 234 10.95 -5.61 -21.18
C PHE A 234 11.32 -5.01 -22.54
N ARG A 235 12.33 -5.57 -23.22
CA ARG A 235 12.73 -5.13 -24.57
C ARG A 235 11.62 -5.34 -25.61
N ARG A 236 10.68 -6.24 -25.39
CA ARG A 236 9.55 -6.48 -26.30
C ARG A 236 8.37 -5.52 -26.09
N LEU A 237 8.39 -4.73 -25.01
CA LEU A 237 7.33 -3.75 -24.73
C LEU A 237 7.43 -2.51 -25.62
N LYS A 238 6.27 -1.88 -25.87
CA LYS A 238 6.18 -0.51 -26.42
C LYS A 238 6.78 0.50 -25.44
N LEU A 239 7.23 1.65 -25.93
CA LEU A 239 7.91 2.68 -25.14
C LEU A 239 7.12 3.10 -23.88
N VAL A 240 5.82 3.41 -24.03
CA VAL A 240 4.95 3.79 -22.89
C VAL A 240 4.90 2.69 -21.83
N SER A 241 4.77 1.43 -22.25
CA SER A 241 4.75 0.28 -21.33
C SER A 241 6.10 0.02 -20.67
N ARG A 242 7.21 0.30 -21.37
CA ARG A 242 8.56 0.27 -20.76
C ARG A 242 8.67 1.34 -19.68
N GLY A 243 8.20 2.56 -19.97
CA GLY A 243 8.12 3.65 -19.00
C GLY A 243 7.34 3.23 -17.76
N ALA A 244 6.17 2.62 -17.92
CA ALA A 244 5.36 2.13 -16.79
C ALA A 244 6.09 1.06 -15.94
N VAL A 245 6.72 0.07 -16.59
CA VAL A 245 7.49 -0.96 -15.86
C VAL A 245 8.70 -0.37 -15.15
N ALA A 246 9.43 0.54 -15.80
CA ALA A 246 10.57 1.23 -15.19
C ALA A 246 10.12 2.10 -14.01
N PHE A 247 9.02 2.82 -14.15
CA PHE A 247 8.42 3.62 -13.08
C PHE A 247 8.04 2.74 -11.88
N ILE A 248 7.44 1.57 -12.09
CA ILE A 248 7.13 0.66 -10.97
C ILE A 248 8.39 0.13 -10.28
N LEU A 249 9.42 -0.21 -11.04
CA LEU A 249 10.66 -0.80 -10.49
C LEU A 249 11.59 0.22 -9.82
N ILE A 250 11.57 1.49 -10.27
CA ILE A 250 12.55 2.50 -9.87
C ILE A 250 11.88 3.70 -9.18
N GLY A 251 10.63 4.00 -9.53
CA GLY A 251 9.85 5.09 -8.96
C GLY A 251 9.79 5.12 -7.44
N PRO A 252 9.78 3.98 -6.70
CA PRO A 252 9.85 4.01 -5.25
C PRO A 252 11.08 4.73 -4.65
N PHE A 253 12.18 4.91 -5.40
CA PHE A 253 13.29 5.77 -4.95
C PHE A 253 12.93 7.26 -4.88
N ALA A 254 11.88 7.70 -5.58
CA ALA A 254 11.34 9.05 -5.48
C ALA A 254 10.69 9.33 -4.11
N TYR A 255 10.49 8.30 -3.28
CA TYR A 255 10.08 8.42 -1.88
C TYR A 255 11.05 9.27 -1.05
N TYR A 256 12.37 9.06 -1.20
CA TYR A 256 13.38 9.71 -0.36
C TYR A 256 13.39 11.24 -0.47
N PRO A 257 13.34 11.84 -1.67
CA PRO A 257 13.19 13.29 -1.81
C PRO A 257 11.76 13.79 -1.58
N GLY A 258 10.79 12.92 -1.26
CA GLY A 258 9.40 13.31 -1.03
C GLY A 258 8.58 13.58 -2.29
N LEU A 259 8.98 13.01 -3.43
CA LEU A 259 8.32 13.22 -4.74
C LEU A 259 7.20 12.22 -5.03
N LEU A 260 7.15 11.10 -4.30
CA LEU A 260 6.12 10.08 -4.46
C LEU A 260 5.62 9.60 -3.08
N ASP A 261 4.30 9.41 -3.00
CA ASP A 261 3.62 9.05 -1.75
C ASP A 261 4.08 7.69 -1.20
N THR A 262 4.16 7.61 0.13
CA THR A 262 4.62 6.47 0.93
C THR A 262 4.08 5.12 0.45
N TYR A 263 2.77 5.03 0.19
CA TYR A 263 2.13 3.78 -0.22
C TYR A 263 2.35 3.39 -1.68
N LEU A 264 2.61 4.35 -2.56
CA LEU A 264 3.03 4.08 -3.95
C LEU A 264 4.49 3.58 -4.01
N CYS A 265 5.25 3.79 -2.94
CA CYS A 265 6.64 3.40 -2.81
C CYS A 265 6.87 2.13 -1.98
N HIS A 266 5.79 1.42 -1.62
CA HIS A 266 5.84 0.19 -0.82
C HIS A 266 6.53 0.34 0.54
N VAL A 267 6.41 1.52 1.16
CA VAL A 267 6.86 1.75 2.53
C VAL A 267 5.81 1.15 3.46
N LEU A 268 5.98 -0.13 3.82
CA LEU A 268 5.01 -0.93 4.57
C LEU A 268 5.63 -1.40 5.88
N TYR A 269 5.05 -0.99 7.02
CA TYR A 269 5.42 -1.42 8.38
C TYR A 269 6.94 -1.41 8.60
N SER A 270 7.55 -0.25 8.33
CA SER A 270 9.00 -0.06 8.42
C SER A 270 9.40 1.04 9.38
N ASN A 271 8.43 1.69 10.05
CA ASN A 271 8.62 2.98 10.72
C ASN A 271 9.42 4.03 9.93
N HIS A 272 9.49 3.89 8.60
CA HIS A 272 10.26 4.78 7.74
C HIS A 272 9.40 5.91 7.16
N ALA A 273 8.10 5.86 7.40
CA ALA A 273 7.12 6.84 7.00
C ALA A 273 7.02 8.01 7.99
N PRO A 274 6.71 9.23 7.52
CA PRO A 274 6.37 10.34 8.39
C PRO A 274 5.21 10.01 9.34
N VAL A 275 5.33 10.48 10.58
CA VAL A 275 4.32 10.35 11.63
C VAL A 275 3.96 11.74 12.14
N ALA A 276 2.74 11.91 12.63
CA ALA A 276 2.25 13.21 13.08
C ALA A 276 1.48 13.13 14.39
N TRP A 277 1.57 14.20 15.18
CA TRP A 277 0.80 14.43 16.38
C TRP A 277 0.16 15.80 16.33
N ILE A 278 -1.06 15.91 16.86
CA ILE A 278 -1.69 17.19 17.15
C ILE A 278 -1.53 17.45 18.63
N ARG A 279 -0.90 18.56 18.99
CA ARG A 279 -0.89 19.08 20.36
C ARG A 279 -1.97 20.13 20.49
N HIS A 280 -2.97 19.82 21.30
CA HIS A 280 -4.08 20.69 21.60
C HIS A 280 -3.63 21.86 22.50
N ALA A 281 -4.37 22.96 22.48
CA ALA A 281 -4.06 24.15 23.29
C ALA A 281 -4.01 23.85 24.81
N ASP A 282 -4.71 22.82 25.28
CA ASP A 282 -4.71 22.36 26.68
C ASP A 282 -3.48 21.51 27.05
N GLY A 283 -2.58 21.27 26.09
CA GLY A 283 -1.36 20.48 26.26
C GLY A 283 -1.52 18.98 25.97
N GLN A 284 -2.74 18.48 25.69
CA GLN A 284 -2.94 17.11 25.26
C GLN A 284 -2.29 16.86 23.90
N ALA A 285 -1.81 15.64 23.68
CA ALA A 285 -1.21 15.23 22.41
C ALA A 285 -1.94 14.01 21.86
N GLU A 286 -2.39 14.12 20.62
CA GLU A 286 -3.10 13.07 19.89
C GLU A 286 -2.26 12.60 18.71
N PHE A 287 -2.06 11.29 18.58
CA PHE A 287 -1.43 10.72 17.39
C PHE A 287 -2.42 10.73 16.22
N VAL A 288 -2.00 11.22 15.06
CA VAL A 288 -2.87 11.29 13.88
C VAL A 288 -3.05 9.90 13.27
N ASP A 289 -4.07 9.18 13.74
CA ASP A 289 -4.45 7.84 13.27
C ASP A 289 -5.95 7.73 13.00
N THR A 290 -6.29 7.31 11.79
CA THR A 290 -7.67 7.10 11.35
C THR A 290 -8.08 5.64 11.35
N ARG A 291 -7.20 4.70 11.75
CA ARG A 291 -7.56 3.27 11.85
C ARG A 291 -8.78 3.01 12.73
N PRO A 292 -9.00 3.68 13.88
CA PRO A 292 -10.18 3.42 14.69
C PRO A 292 -11.50 3.66 13.96
N GLN A 293 -11.56 4.67 13.08
CA GLN A 293 -12.78 5.08 12.38
C GLN A 293 -12.89 4.50 10.96
N LEU A 294 -11.77 4.40 10.24
CA LEU A 294 -11.71 4.03 8.82
C LEU A 294 -11.08 2.67 8.56
N LYS A 295 -10.54 2.00 9.59
CA LYS A 295 -9.75 0.77 9.51
C LYS A 295 -8.46 0.90 8.67
N VAL A 296 -8.10 2.11 8.27
CA VAL A 296 -6.86 2.46 7.57
C VAL A 296 -6.28 3.75 8.16
N PRO A 297 -4.95 3.90 8.19
CA PRO A 297 -4.30 5.14 8.62
C PRO A 297 -4.42 6.27 7.58
N VAL A 298 -4.14 7.50 8.01
CA VAL A 298 -3.88 8.62 7.08
C VAL A 298 -2.68 8.25 6.22
N PRO A 299 -2.72 8.43 4.89
CA PRO A 299 -1.54 8.20 4.08
C PRO A 299 -0.40 9.10 4.55
N GLN A 300 0.69 8.44 4.93
CA GLN A 300 1.74 9.01 5.77
C GLN A 300 2.64 9.96 4.97
N ILE A 301 2.15 11.14 4.65
CA ILE A 301 2.88 12.19 3.93
C ILE A 301 2.51 13.58 4.48
N HIS A 302 3.49 14.48 4.51
CA HIS A 302 3.37 15.81 5.13
C HIS A 302 2.12 16.57 4.67
N ARG A 303 1.90 16.65 3.35
CA ARG A 303 0.77 17.37 2.74
C ARG A 303 -0.59 16.89 3.24
N LEU A 304 -0.76 15.60 3.55
CA LEU A 304 -2.03 15.04 3.99
C LEU A 304 -2.23 15.20 5.50
N TYR A 305 -1.17 15.13 6.30
CA TYR A 305 -1.26 15.53 7.71
C TYR A 305 -1.59 17.01 7.85
N GLU A 306 -0.99 17.88 7.04
CA GLU A 306 -1.29 19.31 7.02
C GLU A 306 -2.74 19.59 6.62
N ALA A 307 -3.21 18.97 5.53
CA ALA A 307 -4.59 19.12 5.09
C ALA A 307 -5.59 18.57 6.12
N HIS A 308 -5.26 17.45 6.77
CA HIS A 308 -6.07 16.89 7.85
C HIS A 308 -6.13 17.84 9.04
N PHE A 309 -4.98 18.34 9.51
CA PHE A 309 -4.89 19.30 10.60
C PHE A 309 -5.67 20.58 10.31
N GLN A 310 -5.47 21.18 9.13
CA GLN A 310 -6.21 22.39 8.72
C GLN A 310 -7.73 22.22 8.73
N ALA A 311 -8.22 20.99 8.53
CA ALA A 311 -9.64 20.69 8.51
C ALA A 311 -10.26 20.49 9.91
N ILE A 312 -9.44 20.20 10.94
CA ILE A 312 -9.94 19.86 12.29
C ILE A 312 -9.37 20.74 13.42
N ALA A 313 -8.29 21.47 13.18
CA ALA A 313 -7.58 22.22 14.20
C ALA A 313 -8.40 23.38 14.77
N GLU A 314 -8.23 23.61 16.06
CA GLU A 314 -8.75 24.75 16.80
C GLU A 314 -7.64 25.78 17.09
N PRO A 315 -7.99 27.06 17.36
CA PRO A 315 -7.01 28.08 17.73
C PRO A 315 -6.12 27.66 18.90
N GLY A 316 -4.81 27.67 18.67
CA GLY A 316 -3.80 27.27 19.66
C GLY A 316 -3.27 25.86 19.48
N ASP A 317 -3.93 25.02 18.67
CA ASP A 317 -3.43 23.69 18.34
C ASP A 317 -2.14 23.76 17.52
N ARG A 318 -1.34 22.70 17.59
CA ARG A 318 -0.11 22.56 16.81
C ARG A 318 -0.01 21.18 16.20
N LEU A 319 0.29 21.12 14.91
CA LEU A 319 0.72 19.90 14.24
C LEU A 319 2.22 19.72 14.37
N GLU A 320 2.66 18.56 14.84
CA GLU A 320 4.05 18.13 14.90
C GLU A 320 4.25 16.93 13.99
N ILE A 321 5.01 17.10 12.90
CA ILE A 321 5.36 16.04 11.96
C ILE A 321 6.82 15.65 12.19
N PHE A 322 7.07 14.36 12.36
CA PHE A 322 8.40 13.77 12.39
C PHE A 322 8.62 12.88 11.18
N ASP A 323 9.72 13.10 10.47
CA ASP A 323 10.10 12.39 9.26
C ASP A 323 11.45 11.65 9.43
N PRO A 324 11.43 10.31 9.55
CA PRO A 324 12.64 9.55 9.83
C PRO A 324 13.58 9.43 8.62
N ARG A 325 13.17 9.88 7.42
CA ARG A 325 13.97 9.75 6.20
C ARG A 325 15.29 10.50 6.32
N VAL A 326 16.39 9.83 5.93
CA VAL A 326 17.75 10.40 5.96
C VAL A 326 17.85 11.72 5.20
N TRP A 327 17.17 11.84 4.05
CA TRP A 327 17.18 13.06 3.25
C TRP A 327 16.61 14.28 4.01
N TYR A 328 15.49 14.10 4.73
CA TYR A 328 14.86 15.16 5.52
C TYR A 328 15.73 15.55 6.72
N ARG A 329 16.33 14.57 7.40
CA ARG A 329 17.29 14.81 8.50
C ARG A 329 18.51 15.58 8.04
N TRP A 330 19.09 15.19 6.91
CA TRP A 330 20.25 15.88 6.34
C TRP A 330 19.94 17.35 5.99
N ARG A 331 18.71 17.61 5.53
CA ARG A 331 18.19 18.95 5.24
C ARG A 331 17.69 19.70 6.49
N ARG A 332 17.69 19.07 7.68
CA ARG A 332 17.16 19.61 8.94
C ARG A 332 15.69 20.07 8.83
N ILE A 333 14.90 19.29 8.09
CA ILE A 333 13.45 19.48 7.92
C ILE A 333 12.67 18.22 8.32
N ASP A 334 13.32 17.35 9.09
CA ASP A 334 12.74 16.13 9.64
C ASP A 334 11.76 16.38 10.78
N GLN A 335 11.80 17.57 11.38
CA GLN A 335 10.80 18.04 12.33
C GLN A 335 10.11 19.26 11.75
N ARG A 336 8.77 19.22 11.73
CA ARG A 336 7.96 20.34 11.26
C ARG A 336 6.85 20.62 12.26
N VAL A 337 6.74 21.87 12.68
CA VAL A 337 5.71 22.34 13.61
C VAL A 337 4.88 23.40 12.90
N ILE A 338 3.56 23.25 12.94
CA ILE A 338 2.60 24.21 12.37
C ILE A 338 1.60 24.55 13.45
N THR A 339 1.56 25.81 13.87
CA THR A 339 0.57 26.28 14.83
C THR A 339 -0.66 26.78 14.08
N TYR A 340 -1.85 26.37 14.52
CA TYR A 340 -3.08 26.96 14.07
C TYR A 340 -3.32 28.25 14.85
N GLU A 341 -2.72 29.33 14.36
CA GLU A 341 -3.15 30.66 14.75
C GLU A 341 -4.55 30.86 14.18
N SER A 342 -5.47 31.45 14.94
CA SER A 342 -6.78 31.80 14.41
C SER A 342 -6.60 32.77 13.26
N VAL A 343 -6.42 32.24 12.04
CA VAL A 343 -6.52 33.05 10.84
C VAL A 343 -7.94 33.53 10.89
N SER A 344 -8.11 34.85 11.13
CA SER A 344 -9.37 35.54 10.92
C SER A 344 -9.96 34.92 9.67
N LYS A 345 -11.10 34.24 9.76
CA LYS A 345 -11.77 33.59 8.63
C LYS A 345 -11.83 34.62 7.49
N HIS A 346 -10.84 34.64 6.61
CA HIS A 346 -10.75 35.61 5.54
C HIS A 346 -11.00 34.87 4.24
N PRO A 347 -11.80 35.49 3.37
CA PRO A 347 -12.77 34.80 2.58
C PRO A 347 -12.12 34.41 1.26
N ALA A 348 -11.46 33.25 1.23
CA ALA A 348 -11.10 32.61 -0.03
C ALA A 348 -12.30 31.82 -0.59
N ARG A 349 -13.40 32.57 -0.86
CA ARG A 349 -14.45 32.23 -1.83
C ARG A 349 -14.62 33.45 -2.75
N ALA A 350 -13.54 33.83 -3.41
CA ALA A 350 -13.57 34.77 -4.54
C ALA A 350 -12.24 34.67 -5.31
N ALA A 351 -12.14 33.69 -6.21
CA ALA A 351 -11.44 33.80 -7.51
C ALA A 351 -11.41 32.42 -8.19
N ASN A 352 -12.26 32.31 -9.22
CA ASN A 352 -12.22 31.46 -10.42
C ASN A 352 -12.16 29.93 -10.29
#